data_AF-A0A7J5C2T7-F1
#
_entry.id   AF-A0A7J5C2T7-F1
#
_cell.length_a   1.000
_cell.length_b   1.000
_cell.length_c   1.000
_cell.angle_alpha   90.00
_cell.angle_beta   90.00
_cell.angle_gamma   90.00
#
_symmetry.space_group_name_H-M   'P 1'
#
loop_
_entity.id
_entity.type
_entity.pdbx_description
1 polymer ?
#
loop_
_entity_poly.entity_id
_entity_poly.type
_entity_poly.pdbx_seq_one_letter_code
_entity_poly.pdbx_strand_id
1 'polypeptide(L)'
;TSNPPTTPPPSGNGCTASLTTNQWQGGFVTTVRVTAGAGALNGWAVGLTLPAGASLVNTWNAQPSGSSGALTFRNVAYNGQVGAGGSTEFGFQGTGTAPSGAPTCTAG
;
A
#
# COMPACT_ATOMS: atom_id res chain seq x y z
N THR A 1 0.71 0.93 28.36
CA THR A 1 -0.16 0.35 27.32
C THR A 1 -0.09 1.26 26.11
N SER A 2 0.59 0.84 25.03
CA SER A 2 0.64 1.64 23.79
C SER A 2 -0.55 1.24 22.93
N ASN A 3 -1.52 2.14 22.80
CA ASN A 3 -2.65 1.93 21.90
C ASN A 3 -2.10 1.75 20.47
N PRO A 4 -2.55 0.74 19.69
CA PRO A 4 -2.23 0.70 18.27
C PRO A 4 -2.78 1.97 17.61
N PRO A 5 -2.08 2.58 16.63
CA PRO A 5 -2.59 3.75 15.95
C PRO A 5 -3.84 3.36 15.17
N THR A 6 -5.01 3.61 15.73
CA THR A 6 -6.30 3.51 15.02
C THR A 6 -6.53 4.82 14.27
N THR A 7 -5.75 5.05 13.21
CA THR A 7 -6.13 6.03 12.19
C THR A 7 -7.18 5.34 11.30
N PRO A 8 -8.39 5.89 11.17
CA PRO A 8 -9.41 5.33 10.29
C PRO A 8 -8.84 5.16 8.87
N PRO A 9 -9.05 4.03 8.18
CA PRO A 9 -8.63 3.90 6.79
C PRO A 9 -9.31 5.02 6.00
N PRO A 10 -8.57 5.74 5.12
CA PRO A 10 -9.19 6.70 4.22
C PRO A 10 -10.27 5.94 3.45
N SER A 11 -11.52 6.36 3.62
CA SER A 11 -12.67 5.90 2.86
C SER A 11 -12.55 6.42 1.42
N GLY A 12 -11.51 5.99 0.73
CA GLY A 12 -11.24 6.35 -0.64
C GLY A 12 -12.06 5.44 -1.54
N ASN A 13 -13.10 6.01 -2.13
CA ASN A 13 -13.73 5.57 -3.38
C ASN A 13 -13.86 4.03 -3.52
N GLY A 14 -14.44 3.35 -2.53
CA GLY A 14 -14.79 1.93 -2.67
C GLY A 14 -13.68 0.90 -2.44
N CYS A 15 -12.51 1.26 -1.91
CA CYS A 15 -11.52 0.28 -1.44
C CYS A 15 -10.80 0.71 -0.15
N THR A 16 -10.23 -0.26 0.57
CA THR A 16 -9.39 -0.04 1.75
C THR A 16 -8.02 -0.67 1.55
N ALA A 17 -7.00 -0.09 2.18
CA ALA A 17 -5.65 -0.62 2.16
C ALA A 17 -5.10 -0.78 3.59
N SER A 18 -4.36 -1.86 3.84
CA SER A 18 -3.72 -2.15 5.11
C SER A 18 -2.26 -2.51 4.89
N LEU A 19 -1.37 -2.04 5.76
CA LEU A 19 0.07 -2.28 5.68
C LEU A 19 0.51 -3.30 6.73
N THR A 20 1.36 -4.22 6.34
CA THR A 20 2.12 -5.09 7.24
C THR A 20 3.59 -4.93 6.90
N THR A 21 4.38 -4.41 7.83
CA THR A 21 5.79 -4.11 7.62
C THR A 21 6.66 -5.05 8.44
N ASN A 22 7.65 -5.64 7.78
CA ASN A 22 8.77 -6.33 8.40
C ASN A 22 10.05 -5.51 8.17
N GLN A 23 10.56 -4.89 9.23
CA GLN A 23 11.75 -4.03 9.15
C GLN A 23 12.94 -4.65 9.90
N TRP A 24 14.14 -4.38 9.40
CA TRP A 24 15.42 -4.74 10.01
C TRP A 24 16.38 -3.55 9.93
N GLN A 25 17.61 -3.71 10.43
CA GLN A 25 18.58 -2.63 10.41
C GLN A 25 18.95 -2.25 8.97
N GLY A 26 18.56 -1.05 8.56
CA GLY A 26 18.88 -0.49 7.24
C GLY A 26 17.89 -0.81 6.12
N GLY A 27 16.85 -1.62 6.37
CA GLY A 27 15.86 -1.95 5.34
C GLY A 27 14.55 -2.50 5.86
N PHE A 28 13.57 -2.58 4.97
CA PHE A 28 12.24 -3.06 5.30
C PHE A 28 11.56 -3.68 4.08
N VAL A 29 10.59 -4.55 4.36
CA VAL A 29 9.61 -5.04 3.41
C VAL A 29 8.23 -4.71 3.94
N THR A 30 7.41 -4.10 3.11
CA THR A 30 6.03 -3.76 3.43
C THR A 30 5.11 -4.48 2.46
N THR A 31 4.21 -5.30 3.01
CA THR A 31 3.09 -5.92 2.31
C THR A 31 1.87 -5.04 2.48
N VAL A 32 1.19 -4.76 1.38
CA VAL A 32 -0.02 -3.94 1.33
C VAL A 32 -1.17 -4.81 0.85
N ARG A 33 -2.21 -4.92 1.68
CA ARG A 33 -3.44 -5.61 1.34
C ARG A 33 -4.50 -4.60 0.92
N VAL A 34 -4.95 -4.69 -0.33
CA VAL A 34 -6.02 -3.89 -0.91
C VAL A 34 -7.29 -4.71 -0.89
N THR A 35 -8.35 -4.16 -0.29
CA THR A 35 -9.65 -4.81 -0.17
C THR A 35 -10.70 -3.99 -0.89
N ALA A 36 -11.47 -4.64 -1.77
CA ALA A 36 -12.62 -4.04 -2.43
C ALA A 36 -13.74 -3.84 -1.41
N GLY A 37 -14.42 -2.70 -1.48
CA GLY A 37 -15.62 -2.43 -0.72
C GLY A 37 -16.83 -3.15 -1.31
N ALA A 38 -17.98 -2.48 -1.33
CA ALA A 38 -19.22 -3.03 -1.87
C ALA A 38 -19.23 -3.16 -3.42
N GLY A 39 -18.36 -2.42 -4.12
CA GLY A 39 -18.18 -2.52 -5.56
C GLY A 39 -16.94 -3.35 -5.92
N ALA A 40 -16.97 -4.00 -7.09
CA ALA A 40 -15.77 -4.59 -7.66
C ALA A 40 -14.79 -3.49 -8.09
N LEU A 41 -13.49 -3.74 -7.92
CA LEU A 41 -12.43 -2.88 -8.42
C LEU A 41 -12.07 -3.30 -9.84
N ASN A 42 -11.99 -2.34 -10.75
CA ASN A 42 -11.46 -2.57 -12.10
C ASN A 42 -9.99 -2.17 -12.24
N GLY A 43 -9.52 -1.35 -11.30
CA GLY A 43 -8.14 -1.06 -11.01
C GLY A 43 -8.05 -0.50 -9.59
N TRP A 44 -6.83 -0.39 -9.07
CA TRP A 44 -6.61 0.26 -7.79
C TRP A 44 -5.29 1.02 -7.79
N ALA A 45 -5.29 2.11 -7.04
CA ALA A 45 -4.12 2.89 -6.72
C ALA A 45 -4.00 3.05 -5.21
N VAL A 46 -2.80 2.84 -4.69
CA VAL A 46 -2.48 3.05 -3.28
C VAL A 46 -1.46 4.16 -3.13
N GLY A 47 -1.83 5.24 -2.45
CA GLY A 47 -0.94 6.33 -2.08
C GLY A 47 -0.25 6.07 -0.76
N LEU A 48 1.07 6.25 -0.71
CA LEU A 48 1.88 6.11 0.50
C LEU A 48 3.07 7.06 0.47
N THR A 49 3.37 7.70 1.59
CA THR A 49 4.55 8.56 1.72
C THR A 49 5.65 7.83 2.48
N LEU A 50 6.81 7.68 1.84
CA LEU A 50 8.02 7.19 2.48
C LEU A 50 8.64 8.31 3.34
N PRO A 51 9.13 7.99 4.55
CA PRO A 51 9.83 8.96 5.39
C PRO A 51 11.14 9.42 4.74
N ALA A 52 11.64 10.59 5.15
CA ALA A 52 12.91 11.11 4.65
C ALA A 52 14.05 10.12 4.93
N GLY A 53 14.89 9.88 3.92
CA GLY A 53 15.98 8.89 3.99
C GLY A 53 15.57 7.46 3.68
N ALA A 54 14.27 7.17 3.46
CA ALA A 54 13.83 5.90 2.93
C ALA A 54 13.75 5.92 1.39
N SER A 55 14.10 4.80 0.77
CA SER A 55 14.00 4.63 -0.68
C SER A 55 13.48 3.25 -1.03
N LEU A 56 12.58 3.20 -2.01
CA LEU A 56 12.15 1.97 -2.66
C LEU A 56 13.33 1.33 -3.38
N VAL A 57 13.47 0.02 -3.23
CA VAL A 57 14.48 -0.80 -3.91
C VAL A 57 13.81 -1.76 -4.88
N ASN A 58 12.74 -2.41 -4.45
CA ASN A 58 12.04 -3.39 -5.27
C ASN A 58 10.53 -3.39 -4.99
N THR A 59 9.74 -3.77 -5.99
CA THR A 59 8.29 -3.91 -5.88
C THR A 59 7.84 -5.14 -6.65
N TRP A 60 6.81 -5.82 -6.15
CA TRP A 60 6.12 -6.89 -6.85
C TRP A 60 4.61 -6.72 -6.72
N ASN A 61 3.87 -7.28 -7.68
CA ASN A 61 2.40 -7.18 -7.78
C ASN A 61 1.87 -5.72 -7.82
N ALA A 62 2.71 -4.73 -8.09
CA ALA A 62 2.31 -3.33 -8.22
C ALA A 62 3.33 -2.57 -9.10
N GLN A 63 2.94 -1.38 -9.57
CA GLN A 63 3.83 -0.44 -10.24
C GLN A 63 3.93 0.86 -9.43
N PRO A 64 5.11 1.19 -8.89
CA PRO A 64 5.32 2.42 -8.14
C PRO A 64 5.48 3.63 -9.08
N SER A 65 5.04 4.81 -8.66
CA SER A 65 5.22 6.07 -9.41
C SER A 65 6.63 6.67 -9.27
N GLY A 66 7.47 6.13 -8.39
CA GLY A 66 8.79 6.64 -8.07
C GLY A 66 9.48 5.79 -7.00
N SER A 67 10.56 6.31 -6.43
CA SER A 67 11.37 5.58 -5.44
C SER A 67 11.49 6.25 -4.07
N SER A 68 11.05 7.49 -3.88
CA SER A 68 11.15 8.19 -2.59
C SER A 68 10.05 9.23 -2.42
N GLY A 69 9.76 9.65 -1.18
CA GLY A 69 8.74 10.64 -0.89
C GLY A 69 7.33 10.10 -1.08
N ALA A 70 6.44 10.88 -1.70
CA ALA A 70 5.07 10.46 -1.98
C ALA A 70 5.03 9.51 -3.19
N LEU A 71 4.69 8.25 -2.94
CA LEU A 71 4.57 7.19 -3.93
C LEU A 71 3.11 6.82 -4.16
N THR A 72 2.79 6.47 -5.40
CA THR A 72 1.53 5.82 -5.76
C THR A 72 1.84 4.47 -6.37
N PHE A 73 1.31 3.41 -5.77
CA PHE A 73 1.38 2.04 -6.26
C PHE A 73 0.11 1.72 -7.04
N ARG A 74 0.23 1.37 -8.32
CA ARG A 74 -0.90 0.95 -9.15
C ARG A 74 -0.89 -0.56 -9.34
N ASN A 75 -2.07 -1.14 -9.55
CA ASN A 75 -2.18 -2.54 -9.91
C ASN A 75 -1.40 -2.89 -11.18
N VAL A 76 -1.01 -4.14 -11.30
CA VAL A 76 -0.56 -4.76 -12.56
C VAL A 76 -1.76 -5.42 -13.26
N ALA A 77 -1.59 -5.83 -14.51
CA ALA A 77 -2.71 -6.27 -15.36
C ALA A 77 -3.53 -7.43 -14.75
N TYR A 78 -2.90 -8.37 -14.04
CA TYR A 78 -3.59 -9.55 -13.51
C TYR A 78 -4.26 -9.34 -12.15
N ASN A 79 -3.96 -8.26 -11.43
CA ASN A 79 -4.48 -8.04 -10.07
C ASN A 79 -5.26 -6.74 -9.90
N GLY A 80 -5.62 -6.08 -11.00
CA GLY A 80 -6.51 -4.89 -10.97
C GLY A 80 -7.97 -5.22 -10.72
N GLN A 81 -8.40 -6.40 -11.17
CA GLN A 81 -9.78 -6.88 -11.03
C GLN A 81 -9.95 -7.57 -9.68
N VAL A 82 -10.71 -6.97 -8.77
CA VAL A 82 -11.00 -7.53 -7.46
C VAL A 82 -12.51 -7.50 -7.26
N GLY A 83 -13.14 -8.67 -7.10
CA GLY A 83 -14.57 -8.75 -6.83
C GLY A 83 -14.95 -8.00 -5.54
N ALA A 84 -16.21 -7.57 -5.42
CA ALA A 84 -16.71 -6.91 -4.21
C ALA A 84 -16.43 -7.76 -2.96
N GLY A 85 -15.90 -7.14 -1.90
CA GLY A 85 -15.44 -7.83 -0.68
C GLY A 85 -14.19 -8.70 -0.83
N GLY A 86 -13.64 -8.83 -2.05
CA GLY A 86 -12.39 -9.51 -2.31
C GLY A 86 -11.18 -8.67 -1.91
N SER A 87 -10.01 -9.31 -1.86
CA SER A 87 -8.75 -8.61 -1.58
C SER A 87 -7.61 -9.11 -2.46
N THR A 88 -6.67 -8.21 -2.74
CA THR A 88 -5.40 -8.51 -3.39
C THR A 88 -4.25 -7.93 -2.58
N GLU A 89 -3.05 -8.44 -2.79
CA GLU A 89 -1.87 -8.07 -2.02
C GLU A 89 -0.70 -7.77 -2.94
N PHE A 90 0.01 -6.70 -2.59
CA PHE A 90 1.27 -6.35 -3.20
C PHE A 90 2.32 -6.09 -2.14
N GLY A 91 3.58 -6.03 -2.54
CA GLY A 91 4.65 -5.76 -1.61
C GLY A 91 5.76 -4.96 -2.23
N PHE A 92 6.52 -4.33 -1.36
CA PHE A 92 7.71 -3.61 -1.75
C PHE A 92 8.78 -3.68 -0.69
N GLN A 93 10.02 -3.62 -1.15
CA GLN A 93 11.21 -3.54 -0.33
C GLN A 93 11.80 -2.14 -0.44
N GLY A 94 12.21 -1.57 0.68
CA GLY A 94 12.96 -0.33 0.72
C GLY A 94 14.13 -0.37 1.69
N THR A 95 14.98 0.64 1.60
CA THR A 95 16.05 0.95 2.55
C THR A 95 15.61 2.06 3.50
N GLY A 96 16.23 2.13 4.68
CA GLY A 96 15.93 3.14 5.70
C GLY A 96 14.77 2.74 6.62
N THR A 97 13.97 3.73 7.02
CA THR A 97 12.84 3.52 7.94
C THR A 97 11.58 3.20 7.16
N ALA A 98 10.84 2.18 7.59
CA ALA A 98 9.59 1.81 6.95
C ALA A 98 8.51 2.90 7.11
N PRO A 99 7.59 3.04 6.13
CA PRO A 99 6.45 3.93 6.27
C PRO A 99 5.49 3.42 7.35
N SER A 100 5.01 4.34 8.19
CA SER A 100 4.01 4.08 9.24
C SER A 100 2.66 4.79 8.98
N GLY A 101 2.58 5.59 7.92
CA GLY A 101 1.36 6.31 7.54
C GLY A 101 0.29 5.37 6.99
N ALA A 102 -0.98 5.71 7.22
CA ALA A 102 -2.09 4.98 6.63
C ALA A 102 -2.07 5.14 5.10
N PRO A 103 -2.08 4.04 4.32
CA PRO A 103 -2.15 4.13 2.88
C PRO A 103 -3.54 4.64 2.46
N THR A 104 -3.58 5.47 1.44
CA THR A 104 -4.85 5.83 0.78
C THR A 104 -5.13 4.83 -0.32
N CYS A 105 -6.34 4.29 -0.40
CA CYS A 105 -6.76 3.46 -1.53
C CYS A 105 -7.70 4.26 -2.44
N THR A 106 -7.61 4.07 -3.75
CA THR A 106 -8.53 4.65 -4.73
C THR A 106 -8.89 3.58 -5.75
N ALA A 107 -10.18 3.28 -5.88
CA ALA A 107 -10.67 2.43 -6.97
C ALA A 107 -10.54 3.17 -8.30
N GLY A 108 -10.10 2.45 -9.33
CA GLY A 108 -10.05 2.90 -10.72
C GLY A 108 -11.20 2.34 -11.56
#